data_AF-A0A0C3E2E3-F1
#
_entry.id   AF-A0A0C3E2E3-F1
#
_cell.length_a   1.000
_cell.length_b   1.000
_cell.length_c   1.000
_cell.angle_alpha   90.00
_cell.angle_beta   90.00
_cell.angle_gamma   90.00
#
_symmetry.space_group_name_H-M   'P 1'
#
loop_
_entity.id
_entity.type
_entity.pdbx_description
1 polymer ?
#
loop_
_entity_poly.entity_id
_entity_poly.type
_entity_poly.pdbx_seq_one_letter_code
_entity_poly.pdbx_strand_id
1 'polypeptide(L)'
;MLGRVYRLRQPINLFINSADELFSPITTIRRPGLPAKQIPWTSFSFKAADWDRINDICTIIADANNIQQYFSHELQPTLWRAIPTFEELQTGWETKHNSPRYVLYKDAINRGLSKIGKYYSKFDEKPAYILVLGMSFLPI
;
A
#
# COMPACT_ATOMS: atom_id res chain seq x y z
N MET A 1 2.03 -7.55 -4.11
CA MET A 1 1.25 -7.69 -5.36
C MET A 1 1.22 -6.39 -6.18
N LEU A 2 0.79 -5.25 -5.61
CA LEU A 2 0.69 -3.95 -6.31
C LEU A 2 2.01 -3.42 -6.90
N GLY A 3 3.14 -3.57 -6.19
CA GLY A 3 4.45 -3.15 -6.72
C GLY A 3 4.88 -3.89 -7.99
N ARG A 4 4.39 -5.13 -8.21
CA ARG A 4 4.63 -5.89 -9.45
C ARG A 4 3.81 -5.32 -10.60
N VAL A 5 2.58 -4.89 -10.35
CA VAL A 5 1.70 -4.28 -11.35
C VAL A 5 2.30 -2.97 -11.87
N TYR A 6 2.82 -2.12 -11.00
CA TYR A 6 3.49 -0.88 -11.44
C TYR A 6 4.75 -1.13 -12.28
N ARG A 7 5.56 -2.15 -11.94
CA ARG A 7 6.73 -2.55 -12.75
C ARG A 7 6.34 -3.06 -14.14
N LEU A 8 5.18 -3.70 -14.24
CA LEU A 8 4.63 -4.23 -15.50
C LEU A 8 3.82 -3.19 -16.27
N ARG A 9 3.79 -1.90 -15.88
CA ARG A 9 2.98 -0.89 -16.57
C ARG A 9 3.25 -0.80 -18.07
N GLN A 10 4.52 -0.89 -18.48
CA GLN A 10 4.90 -0.76 -19.88
C GLN A 10 4.41 -1.97 -20.70
N PRO A 11 4.70 -3.23 -20.32
CA PRO A 11 4.14 -4.37 -21.04
C PRO A 11 2.61 -4.43 -20.98
N ILE A 12 1.97 -4.00 -19.88
CA ILE A 12 0.50 -3.91 -19.78
C ILE A 12 -0.06 -2.90 -20.80
N ASN A 13 0.50 -1.70 -20.86
CA ASN A 13 0.05 -0.68 -21.80
C ASN A 13 0.28 -1.09 -23.26
N LEU A 14 1.42 -1.72 -23.56
CA LEU A 14 1.71 -2.26 -24.89
C LEU A 14 0.69 -3.33 -25.30
N PHE A 15 0.41 -4.27 -24.40
CA PHE A 15 -0.59 -5.30 -24.62
C PHE A 15 -1.96 -4.68 -24.92
N ILE A 16 -2.46 -3.80 -24.04
CA ILE A 16 -3.78 -3.18 -24.18
C ILE A 16 -3.89 -2.40 -25.50
N ASN A 17 -2.84 -1.68 -25.90
CA ASN A 17 -2.85 -0.90 -27.15
C ASN A 17 -2.87 -1.79 -28.40
N SER A 18 -2.28 -2.98 -28.35
CA SER A 18 -2.33 -3.96 -29.45
C SER A 18 -3.57 -4.85 -29.44
N ALA A 19 -4.24 -4.97 -28.29
CA ALA A 19 -5.26 -6.01 -28.09
C ALA A 19 -6.53 -5.77 -28.91
N ASP A 20 -6.90 -4.52 -29.15
CA ASP A 20 -8.06 -4.18 -29.98
C ASP A 20 -7.92 -4.65 -31.43
N GLU A 21 -6.71 -4.58 -31.98
CA GLU A 21 -6.41 -5.04 -33.35
C GLU A 21 -6.29 -6.57 -33.40
N LEU A 22 -5.69 -7.19 -32.38
CA LEU A 22 -5.36 -8.63 -32.38
C LEU A 22 -6.51 -9.52 -31.94
N PHE A 23 -7.37 -9.07 -31.03
CA PHE A 23 -8.31 -9.94 -30.31
C PHE A 23 -9.77 -9.54 -30.42
N SER A 24 -10.11 -8.49 -31.19
CA SER A 24 -11.45 -7.91 -31.22
C SER A 24 -11.87 -7.30 -29.85
N PRO A 25 -13.02 -6.60 -29.75
CA PRO A 25 -13.44 -5.96 -28.50
C PRO A 25 -13.57 -6.96 -27.34
N ILE A 26 -13.08 -6.59 -26.15
CA ILE A 26 -13.09 -7.45 -24.95
C ILE A 26 -14.51 -7.84 -24.52
N THR A 27 -15.49 -6.96 -24.72
CA THR A 27 -16.88 -7.28 -24.40
C THR A 27 -17.86 -6.55 -25.29
N THR A 28 -19.00 -7.19 -25.54
CA THR A 28 -20.15 -6.61 -26.23
C THR A 28 -21.33 -6.56 -25.26
N ILE A 29 -21.80 -5.37 -24.93
CA ILE A 29 -23.01 -5.21 -24.11
C ILE A 29 -24.23 -5.13 -25.05
N ARG A 30 -25.19 -6.05 -24.86
CA ARG A 30 -26.50 -6.01 -25.54
C ARG A 30 -27.59 -5.71 -24.52
N ARG A 31 -28.38 -4.67 -24.77
CA ARG A 31 -29.57 -4.33 -23.98
C ARG A 31 -30.79 -4.41 -24.89
N PRO A 32 -31.94 -4.94 -24.42
CA PRO A 32 -33.14 -5.01 -25.23
C PRO A 32 -33.53 -3.63 -25.79
N GLY A 33 -33.79 -3.55 -27.09
CA GLY A 33 -34.18 -2.30 -27.76
C GLY A 33 -33.04 -1.31 -28.03
N LEU A 34 -31.79 -1.62 -27.67
CA LEU A 34 -30.62 -0.78 -27.95
C LEU A 34 -29.61 -1.52 -28.83
N PRO A 35 -28.85 -0.78 -29.67
CA PRO A 35 -27.77 -1.37 -30.45
C PRO A 35 -26.68 -1.96 -29.54
N ALA A 36 -26.04 -3.03 -30.01
CA ALA A 36 -24.95 -3.68 -29.30
C ALA A 36 -23.77 -2.70 -29.13
N LYS A 37 -23.34 -2.46 -27.90
CA LYS A 37 -22.19 -1.61 -27.59
C LYS A 37 -20.93 -2.47 -27.47
N GLN A 38 -20.01 -2.29 -28.40
CA GLN A 38 -18.68 -2.87 -28.32
C GLN A 38 -17.81 -2.05 -27.35
N ILE A 39 -17.13 -2.73 -26.44
CA ILE A 39 -16.17 -2.10 -25.53
C ILE A 39 -14.77 -2.59 -25.92
N PRO A 40 -13.89 -1.71 -26.41
CA PRO A 40 -12.51 -2.06 -26.72
C PRO A 40 -11.67 -2.24 -25.44
N TRP A 41 -10.59 -3.01 -25.53
CA TRP A 41 -9.57 -3.21 -24.50
C TRP A 41 -8.99 -1.88 -24.03
N THR A 42 -8.73 -0.95 -24.95
CA THR A 42 -8.24 0.40 -24.65
C THR A 42 -9.14 1.19 -23.71
N SER A 43 -10.43 0.85 -23.59
CA SER A 43 -11.33 1.46 -22.60
C SER A 43 -10.90 1.21 -21.15
N PHE A 44 -10.09 0.18 -20.91
CA PHE A 44 -9.58 -0.20 -19.59
C PHE A 44 -8.12 0.23 -19.40
N SER A 45 -7.56 1.03 -20.32
CA SER A 45 -6.21 1.54 -20.20
C SER A 45 -6.11 2.57 -19.08
N PHE A 46 -5.07 2.43 -18.26
CA PHE A 46 -4.76 3.41 -17.22
C PHE A 46 -4.03 4.62 -17.81
N LYS A 47 -4.50 5.81 -17.43
CA LYS A 47 -3.81 7.06 -17.76
C LYS A 47 -2.55 7.18 -16.91
N ALA A 48 -1.64 8.08 -17.30
CA ALA A 48 -0.45 8.38 -16.51
C ALA A 48 -0.78 8.69 -15.04
N ALA A 49 -1.80 9.52 -14.81
CA ALA A 49 -2.27 9.85 -13.46
C ALA A 49 -2.78 8.63 -12.66
N ASP A 50 -3.35 7.61 -13.31
CA ASP A 50 -3.78 6.39 -12.63
C ASP A 50 -2.58 5.54 -12.21
N TRP A 51 -1.52 5.50 -13.03
CA TRP A 51 -0.26 4.86 -12.68
C TRP A 51 0.45 5.56 -11.53
N ASP A 52 0.43 6.90 -11.50
CA ASP A 52 0.97 7.68 -10.38
C ASP A 52 0.22 7.37 -9.09
N ARG A 53 -1.11 7.26 -9.15
CA ARG A 53 -1.93 6.86 -8.00
C ARG A 53 -1.58 5.46 -7.49
N ILE A 54 -1.34 4.51 -8.39
CA ILE A 54 -0.92 3.16 -8.02
C ILE A 54 0.44 3.19 -7.35
N ASN A 55 1.36 4.01 -7.85
CA ASN A 55 2.68 4.19 -7.25
C ASN A 55 2.57 4.75 -5.83
N ASP A 56 1.76 5.79 -5.63
CA ASP A 56 1.55 6.39 -4.31
C ASP A 56 0.98 5.39 -3.31
N ILE A 57 0.00 4.58 -3.73
CA ILE A 57 -0.56 3.48 -2.93
C ILE A 57 0.54 2.45 -2.60
N CYS A 58 1.38 2.08 -3.57
CA CYS A 58 2.49 1.16 -3.34
C CYS A 58 3.45 1.70 -2.29
N THR A 59 3.78 2.99 -2.35
CA THR A 59 4.66 3.64 -1.37
C THR A 59 4.05 3.62 0.03
N ILE A 60 2.76 3.95 0.19
CA ILE A 60 2.09 3.92 1.50
C ILE A 60 2.06 2.51 2.09
N ILE A 61 1.71 1.50 1.28
CA ILE A 61 1.65 0.11 1.73
C ILE A 61 3.05 -0.45 2.04
N ALA A 62 4.08 0.01 1.32
CA ALA A 62 5.44 -0.45 1.53
C ALA A 62 5.94 -0.13 2.94
N ASP A 63 5.58 1.03 3.52
CA ASP A 63 5.96 1.37 4.89
C ASP A 63 5.48 0.29 5.89
N ALA A 64 4.19 -0.06 5.83
CA ALA A 64 3.60 -1.06 6.71
C ALA A 64 4.20 -2.46 6.46
N ASN A 65 4.46 -2.81 5.21
CA ASN A 65 5.06 -4.10 4.84
C ASN A 65 6.51 -4.22 5.36
N ASN A 66 7.30 -3.15 5.29
CA ASN A 66 8.67 -3.13 5.79
C ASN A 66 8.71 -3.38 7.30
N ILE A 67 7.80 -2.74 8.04
CA ILE A 67 7.71 -2.91 9.49
C ILE A 67 7.21 -4.29 9.87
N GLN A 68 6.21 -4.83 9.16
CA GLN A 68 5.78 -6.21 9.35
C GLN A 68 6.94 -7.19 9.19
N GLN A 69 7.81 -6.97 8.21
CA GLN A 69 8.96 -7.84 7.94
C GLN A 69 9.95 -7.88 9.13
N TYR A 70 10.09 -6.79 9.90
CA TYR A 70 10.95 -6.79 11.10
C TYR A 70 10.48 -7.78 12.17
N PHE A 71 9.18 -8.08 12.24
CA PHE A 71 8.63 -9.04 13.20
C PHE A 71 8.57 -10.47 12.68
N SER A 72 8.84 -10.69 11.39
CA SER A 72 8.85 -12.03 10.80
C SER A 72 10.15 -12.80 11.06
N HIS A 73 11.07 -12.26 11.86
CA HIS A 73 12.34 -12.93 12.16
C HIS A 73 12.18 -13.94 13.30
N GLU A 74 12.21 -15.25 12.99
CA GLU A 74 11.99 -16.32 13.97
C GLU A 74 13.16 -16.51 14.95
N LEU A 75 14.38 -16.19 14.52
CA LEU A 75 15.61 -16.52 15.27
C LEU A 75 16.11 -15.40 16.19
N GLN A 76 15.45 -14.24 16.22
CA GLN A 76 15.90 -13.09 17.02
C GLN A 76 14.73 -12.53 17.82
N PRO A 77 14.93 -12.11 19.07
CA PRO A 77 13.88 -11.42 19.81
C PRO A 77 13.55 -10.12 19.09
N THR A 78 12.30 -9.97 18.65
CA THR A 78 11.80 -8.79 17.93
C THR A 78 10.99 -7.85 18.83
N LEU A 79 10.72 -8.25 20.07
CA LEU A 79 9.83 -7.52 20.97
C LEU A 79 10.34 -6.10 21.31
N TRP A 80 11.65 -5.93 21.53
CA TRP A 80 12.26 -4.61 21.77
C TRP A 80 12.14 -3.66 20.58
N ARG A 81 11.96 -4.19 19.36
CA ARG A 81 11.77 -3.38 18.14
C ARG A 81 10.35 -2.86 18.01
N ALA A 82 9.40 -3.36 18.80
CA ALA A 82 7.99 -3.06 18.63
C ALA A 82 7.67 -1.58 18.73
N ILE A 83 8.13 -0.90 19.78
CA ILE A 83 7.89 0.53 19.97
C ILE A 83 8.61 1.35 18.88
N PRO A 84 9.93 1.21 18.66
CA PRO A 84 10.64 2.02 17.65
C PRO A 84 10.08 1.89 16.24
N THR A 85 9.74 0.67 15.81
CA THR A 85 9.22 0.45 14.44
C THR A 85 7.80 0.99 14.25
N PHE A 86 6.97 1.01 15.30
CA PHE A 86 5.66 1.65 15.23
C PHE A 86 5.77 3.18 15.21
N GLU A 87 6.71 3.77 15.96
CA GLU A 87 7.01 5.21 15.90
C GLU A 87 7.54 5.62 14.53
N GLU A 88 8.40 4.80 13.92
CA GLU A 88 8.87 4.99 12.55
C GLU A 88 7.70 4.97 11.54
N LEU A 89 6.79 4.00 11.66
CA LEU A 89 5.59 3.92 10.82
C LEU A 89 4.74 5.18 10.95
N GLN A 90 4.47 5.57 12.19
CA GLN A 90 3.63 6.71 12.52
C GLN A 90 4.23 7.98 11.91
N THR A 91 5.51 8.25 12.16
CA THR A 91 6.23 9.41 11.62
C THR A 91 6.22 9.44 10.09
N GLY A 92 6.46 8.29 9.46
CA GLY A 92 6.42 8.14 8.00
C GLY A 92 5.03 8.44 7.42
N TRP A 93 3.97 8.01 8.10
CA TRP A 93 2.59 8.23 7.68
C TRP A 93 2.09 9.65 7.97
N GLU A 94 2.49 10.26 9.08
CA GLU A 94 2.23 11.68 9.37
C GLU A 94 2.89 12.59 8.33
N THR A 95 4.14 12.28 7.95
CA THR A 95 4.86 13.00 6.89
C THR A 95 4.12 12.90 5.56
N LYS A 96 3.64 11.69 5.19
CA LYS A 96 2.84 11.50 3.98
C LYS A 96 1.50 12.22 4.07
N HIS A 97 0.79 12.13 5.20
CA HIS A 97 -0.48 12.81 5.44
C HIS A 97 -0.36 14.33 5.23
N ASN A 98 0.72 14.94 5.70
CA ASN A 98 0.93 16.38 5.61
C ASN A 98 1.40 16.84 4.22
N SER A 99 1.85 15.92 3.36
CA SER A 99 2.30 16.24 2.01
C SER A 99 1.13 16.46 1.04
N PRO A 100 1.14 17.52 0.22
CA PRO A 100 0.14 17.75 -0.83
C PRO A 100 -0.01 16.58 -1.81
N ARG A 101 1.06 15.80 -2.01
CA ARG A 101 1.07 14.63 -2.89
C ARG A 101 0.03 13.58 -2.49
N TYR A 102 -0.21 13.43 -1.18
CA TYR A 102 -1.06 12.35 -0.68
C TYR A 102 -2.46 12.83 -0.24
N VAL A 103 -2.93 13.98 -0.72
CA VAL A 103 -4.23 14.56 -0.36
C VAL A 103 -5.38 13.56 -0.54
N LEU A 104 -5.37 12.79 -1.63
CA LEU A 104 -6.41 11.79 -1.91
C LEU A 104 -6.40 10.60 -0.93
N TYR A 105 -5.31 10.40 -0.20
CA TYR A 105 -5.11 9.26 0.69
C TYR A 105 -5.20 9.64 2.18
N LYS A 106 -5.41 10.92 2.50
CA LYS A 106 -5.45 11.42 3.89
C LYS A 106 -6.39 10.62 4.78
N ASP A 107 -7.61 10.34 4.31
CA ASP A 107 -8.58 9.55 5.07
C ASP A 107 -8.10 8.12 5.34
N ALA A 108 -7.46 7.49 4.35
CA ALA A 108 -6.91 6.15 4.51
C ALA A 108 -5.72 6.15 5.49
N ILE A 109 -4.84 7.14 5.38
CA ILE A 109 -3.70 7.32 6.28
C ILE A 109 -4.19 7.59 7.71
N ASN A 110 -5.19 8.44 7.90
CA ASN A 110 -5.77 8.73 9.23
C ASN A 110 -6.38 7.50 9.88
N ARG A 111 -7.09 6.66 9.11
CA ARG A 111 -7.57 5.37 9.60
C ARG A 111 -6.41 4.45 10.01
N GLY A 112 -5.33 4.48 9.25
CA GLY A 112 -4.08 3.79 9.55
C GLY A 112 -3.44 4.26 10.87
N LEU A 113 -3.23 5.57 11.01
CA LEU A 113 -2.69 6.20 12.22
C LEU A 113 -3.55 5.90 13.45
N SER A 114 -4.88 5.97 13.33
CA SER A 114 -5.79 5.58 14.42
C SER A 114 -5.62 4.11 14.82
N LYS A 115 -5.36 3.22 13.85
CA LYS A 115 -5.09 1.81 14.13
C LYS A 115 -3.75 1.61 14.84
N ILE A 116 -2.71 2.35 14.44
CA ILE A 116 -1.39 2.36 15.09
C ILE A 116 -1.52 2.82 16.55
N GLY A 117 -2.22 3.94 16.79
CA GLY A 117 -2.44 4.46 18.14
C GLY A 117 -3.12 3.44 19.07
N LYS A 118 -4.09 2.66 18.57
CA LYS A 118 -4.72 1.57 19.33
C LYS A 118 -3.76 0.46 19.74
N TYR A 119 -2.73 0.18 18.93
CA TYR A 119 -1.69 -0.79 19.29
C TYR A 119 -0.70 -0.18 20.28
N TYR A 120 -0.34 1.09 20.10
CA TYR A 120 0.56 1.80 21.00
C TYR A 120 0.01 1.84 22.44
N SER A 121 -1.28 2.17 22.63
CA SER A 121 -1.92 2.12 23.96
C SER A 121 -1.82 0.74 24.62
N LYS A 122 -1.85 -0.34 23.83
CA LYS A 122 -1.73 -1.72 24.35
C LYS A 122 -0.29 -2.11 24.69
N PHE A 123 0.69 -1.46 24.11
CA PHE A 123 2.09 -1.66 24.49
C PHE A 123 2.39 -1.02 25.83
N ASP A 124 1.82 0.17 26.08
CA ASP A 124 1.97 0.89 27.34
C ASP A 124 1.38 0.11 28.53
N GLU A 125 0.25 -0.56 28.32
CA GLU A 125 -0.37 -1.46 29.32
C GLU A 125 0.48 -2.69 29.67
N LYS A 126 1.53 -2.99 28.88
CA LYS A 126 2.32 -4.22 29.01
C LYS A 126 3.78 -3.90 29.31
N PRO A 127 4.22 -4.00 30.59
CA PRO A 127 5.57 -3.62 30.99
C PRO A 127 6.66 -4.43 30.27
N ALA A 128 6.36 -5.61 29.74
CA ALA A 128 7.28 -6.41 28.93
C ALA A 128 7.89 -5.62 27.76
N TYR A 129 7.13 -4.76 27.07
CA TYR A 129 7.68 -3.97 25.96
C TYR A 129 8.70 -2.93 26.45
N ILE A 130 8.42 -2.28 27.57
CA ILE A 130 9.32 -1.28 28.19
C ILE A 130 10.57 -1.96 28.76
N LEU A 131 10.41 -3.11 29.42
CA LEU A 131 11.50 -3.87 30.02
C LEU A 131 12.50 -4.38 28.97
N VAL A 132 12.02 -5.01 27.89
CA VAL A 132 12.91 -5.53 26.84
C VAL A 132 13.56 -4.38 26.07
N LEU A 133 12.88 -3.25 25.89
CA LEU A 133 13.47 -2.05 25.31
C LEU A 133 14.62 -1.54 26.19
N GLY A 134 14.41 -1.36 27.50
CA GLY A 134 15.47 -0.97 28.44
C GLY A 134 16.65 -1.94 28.49
N MET A 135 16.40 -3.25 28.42
CA MET A 135 17.45 -4.27 28.37
C MET A 135 18.28 -4.24 27.07
N SER A 136 17.68 -3.83 25.95
CA SER A 136 18.41 -3.69 24.67
C SER A 136 19.35 -2.48 24.63
N PHE A 137 19.17 -1.49 25.51
CA PHE A 137 20.01 -0.29 25.61
C PHE A 137 21.15 -0.41 26.64
N LEU A 138 21.14 -1.45 27.47
CA LEU A 138 22.17 -1.68 28.47
C LEU A 138 23.12 -2.80 27.98
N PRO A 139 24.42 -2.54 27.81
CA PRO A 139 25.38 -3.60 27.56
C PRO A 139 25.47 -4.45 28.83
N ILE A 140 25.14 -5.74 28.70
CA ILE A 140 25.48 -6.76 29.71
C ILE A 140 26.94 -7.16 29.48
#